data_AF-A0A396KNH5-F1
#
_entry.id   AF-A0A396KNH5-F1
#
_cell.length_a   1.000
_cell.length_b   1.000
_cell.length_c   1.000
_cell.angle_alpha   90.00
_cell.angle_beta   90.00
_cell.angle_gamma   90.00
#
_symmetry.space_group_name_H-M   'P 1'
#
loop_
_entity.id
_entity.type
_entity.pdbx_description
1 polymer ?
#
loop_
_entity_poly.entity_id
_entity_poly.type
_entity_poly.pdbx_seq_one_letter_code
_entity_poly.pdbx_strand_id
1 'polypeptide(L)'
;MEEINDSMGEFSEVLKICHGYASFSTASFPLMKLNIAYQQALTAVRYGTMLNPDKGIYFYSHYYIYEMLDEYKKRYALEDMYIQKLKELKNPSEEHYDNLSLLRNYLLTERSISSTAKIMHMHRNSVIYRLGKIQEALGFDLNDPDVRLRVLISFKILELISGHIEPLPCIDGQQGSESFNFYE
;
A
#
# COMPACT_ATOMS: atom_id res chain seq x y z
N MET A 1 -17.89 -16.76 -4.69
CA MET A 1 -17.05 -15.54 -4.65
C MET A 1 -17.94 -14.31 -4.72
N GLU A 2 -18.89 -14.28 -5.65
CA GLU A 2 -19.90 -13.22 -5.75
C GLU A 2 -20.73 -13.07 -4.45
N GLU A 3 -21.32 -14.18 -3.95
CA GLU A 3 -22.07 -14.18 -2.68
C GLU A 3 -21.27 -13.68 -1.45
N ILE A 4 -19.96 -13.94 -1.41
CA ILE A 4 -19.10 -13.52 -0.29
C ILE A 4 -18.78 -12.02 -0.40
N ASN A 5 -18.54 -11.52 -1.61
CA ASN A 5 -18.33 -10.09 -1.84
C ASN A 5 -19.61 -9.29 -1.53
N ASP A 6 -20.77 -9.80 -1.93
CA ASP A 6 -22.06 -9.18 -1.61
C ASP A 6 -22.29 -9.14 -0.09
N SER A 7 -22.01 -10.25 0.60
CA SER A 7 -22.09 -10.32 2.07
C SER A 7 -21.14 -9.33 2.76
N MET A 8 -19.93 -9.13 2.23
CA MET A 8 -18.98 -8.16 2.77
C MET A 8 -19.43 -6.71 2.50
N GLY A 9 -20.09 -6.46 1.36
CA GLY A 9 -20.70 -5.16 1.06
C GLY A 9 -21.80 -4.81 2.07
N GLU A 10 -22.74 -5.73 2.29
CA GLU A 10 -23.80 -5.55 3.31
C GLU A 10 -23.21 -5.36 4.72
N PHE A 11 -22.20 -6.15 5.07
CA PHE A 11 -21.52 -6.03 6.36
C PHE A 11 -20.83 -4.66 6.52
N SER A 12 -20.19 -4.15 5.47
CA SER A 12 -19.58 -2.82 5.46
C SER A 12 -20.62 -1.71 5.69
N GLU A 13 -21.80 -1.82 5.07
CA GLU A 13 -22.89 -0.86 5.29
C GLU A 13 -23.40 -0.88 6.75
N VAL A 14 -23.54 -2.07 7.36
CA VAL A 14 -23.89 -2.18 8.79
C VAL A 14 -22.84 -1.53 9.68
N LEU A 15 -21.55 -1.75 9.41
CA LEU A 15 -20.46 -1.13 10.16
C LEU A 15 -20.51 0.40 10.07
N LYS A 16 -20.79 0.96 8.89
CA LYS A 16 -20.96 2.42 8.72
C LYS A 16 -22.10 2.97 9.58
N ILE A 17 -23.26 2.31 9.59
CA ILE A 17 -24.42 2.70 10.42
C ILE A 17 -24.07 2.68 11.90
N CYS A 18 -23.32 1.67 12.34
CA CYS A 18 -22.96 1.51 13.75
C CYS A 18 -21.71 2.31 14.17
N HIS A 19 -21.08 3.06 13.25
CA HIS A 19 -19.77 3.67 13.46
C HIS A 19 -18.73 2.66 13.97
N GLY A 20 -18.82 1.42 13.49
CA GLY A 20 -17.99 0.30 13.88
C GLY A 20 -16.89 -0.03 12.87
N TYR A 21 -15.98 -0.90 13.29
CA TYR A 21 -14.92 -1.45 12.45
C TYR A 21 -14.88 -2.97 12.60
N ALA A 22 -14.47 -3.65 11.54
CA ALA A 22 -14.17 -5.08 11.59
C ALA A 22 -12.72 -5.34 11.20
N SER A 23 -12.14 -6.38 11.80
CA SER A 23 -10.79 -6.79 11.48
C SER A 23 -10.65 -8.31 11.46
N PHE A 24 -9.80 -8.79 10.56
CA PHE A 24 -9.64 -10.21 10.27
C PHE A 24 -8.16 -10.58 10.32
N SER A 25 -7.88 -11.71 10.97
CA SER A 25 -6.59 -12.37 10.91
C SER A 25 -6.38 -13.04 9.54
N THR A 26 -5.19 -13.56 9.28
CA THR A 26 -5.01 -14.51 8.18
C THR A 26 -5.66 -15.85 8.55
N ALA A 27 -5.88 -16.72 7.56
CA ALA A 27 -6.35 -18.08 7.83
C ALA A 27 -5.40 -18.79 8.81
N SER A 28 -5.93 -19.36 9.89
CA SER A 28 -5.12 -20.03 10.90
C SER A 28 -5.68 -21.40 11.27
N PHE A 29 -4.81 -22.40 11.18
CA PHE A 29 -5.04 -23.76 11.66
C PHE A 29 -3.74 -24.27 12.30
N PRO A 30 -3.76 -25.02 13.42
CA PRO A 30 -4.91 -25.52 14.20
C PRO A 30 -5.43 -24.51 15.27
N LEU A 31 -6.48 -24.88 16.03
CA LEU A 31 -7.09 -24.08 17.11
C LEU A 31 -6.09 -23.47 18.10
N MET A 32 -4.95 -24.13 18.33
CA MET A 32 -3.88 -23.61 19.19
C MET A 32 -3.27 -22.28 18.71
N LYS A 33 -3.49 -21.89 17.44
CA LYS A 33 -3.08 -20.59 16.89
C LYS A 33 -4.11 -19.49 17.10
N LEU A 34 -5.21 -19.74 17.82
CA LEU A 34 -6.27 -18.75 18.03
C LEU A 34 -5.75 -17.48 18.72
N ASN A 35 -4.78 -17.61 19.63
CA ASN A 35 -4.12 -16.46 20.24
C ASN A 35 -3.39 -15.59 19.19
N ILE A 36 -2.71 -16.21 18.23
CA ILE A 36 -2.02 -15.53 17.12
C ILE A 36 -3.06 -14.84 16.24
N ALA A 37 -4.13 -15.54 15.85
CA ALA A 37 -5.21 -14.96 15.04
C ALA A 37 -5.85 -13.74 15.74
N TYR A 38 -6.09 -13.84 17.04
CA TYR A 38 -6.61 -12.71 17.82
C TYR A 38 -5.65 -11.51 17.81
N GLN A 39 -4.34 -11.73 18.00
CA GLN A 39 -3.36 -10.64 17.91
C GLN A 39 -3.31 -10.03 16.51
N GLN A 40 -3.34 -10.85 15.46
CA GLN A 40 -3.38 -10.37 14.07
C GLN A 40 -4.60 -9.47 13.79
N ALA A 41 -5.79 -9.85 14.28
CA ALA A 41 -6.98 -9.02 14.14
C ALA A 41 -6.84 -7.68 14.89
N LEU A 42 -6.31 -7.70 16.12
CA LEU A 42 -6.01 -6.47 16.86
C LEU A 42 -5.00 -5.57 16.13
N THR A 43 -3.96 -6.16 15.55
CA THR A 43 -2.99 -5.43 14.72
C THR A 43 -3.66 -4.82 13.50
N ALA A 44 -4.53 -5.57 12.81
CA ALA A 44 -5.25 -5.08 11.63
C ALA A 44 -6.14 -3.88 11.95
N VAL A 45 -6.91 -3.88 13.05
CA VAL A 45 -7.71 -2.69 13.43
C VAL A 45 -6.84 -1.52 13.87
N ARG A 46 -5.73 -1.77 14.60
CA ARG A 46 -4.81 -0.73 15.05
C ARG A 46 -4.21 0.05 13.88
N TYR A 47 -3.56 -0.65 12.94
CA TYR A 47 -2.94 0.01 11.79
C TYR A 47 -3.96 0.42 10.74
N GLY A 48 -5.05 -0.33 10.59
CA GLY A 48 -6.12 -0.01 9.66
C GLY A 48 -6.79 1.32 9.97
N THR A 49 -7.23 1.53 11.21
CA THR A 49 -7.85 2.80 11.62
C THR A 49 -6.85 3.96 11.62
N MET A 50 -5.58 3.70 11.92
CA MET A 50 -4.53 4.72 11.91
C MET A 50 -4.17 5.18 10.49
N LEU A 51 -4.03 4.26 9.55
CA LEU A 51 -3.47 4.53 8.22
C LEU A 51 -4.55 4.69 7.13
N ASN A 52 -5.72 4.08 7.32
CA ASN A 52 -6.85 4.01 6.39
C ASN A 52 -8.20 4.10 7.13
N PRO A 53 -8.50 5.21 7.83
CA PRO A 53 -9.68 5.33 8.68
C PRO A 53 -11.02 5.09 7.94
N ASP A 54 -11.07 5.36 6.64
CA ASP A 54 -12.30 5.30 5.85
C ASP A 54 -12.67 3.88 5.35
N LYS A 55 -11.81 2.88 5.55
CA LYS A 55 -12.01 1.54 4.97
C LYS A 55 -13.08 0.71 5.71
N GLY A 56 -13.24 0.89 7.03
CA GLY A 56 -14.22 0.14 7.84
C GLY A 56 -13.88 -1.33 8.11
N ILE A 57 -13.27 -2.03 7.14
CA ILE A 57 -12.87 -3.44 7.23
C ILE A 57 -11.36 -3.60 6.99
N TYR A 58 -10.68 -4.33 7.89
CA TYR A 58 -9.23 -4.45 7.92
C TYR A 58 -8.74 -5.90 7.93
N PHE A 59 -7.80 -6.26 7.06
CA PHE A 59 -7.19 -7.60 7.04
C PHE A 59 -5.74 -7.52 7.44
N TYR A 60 -5.29 -8.44 8.30
CA TYR A 60 -3.92 -8.48 8.77
C TYR A 60 -2.89 -8.60 7.64
N SER A 61 -3.22 -9.30 6.54
CA SER A 61 -2.40 -9.40 5.33
C SER A 61 -2.01 -8.03 4.74
N HIS A 62 -2.83 -6.99 4.92
CA HIS A 62 -2.51 -5.65 4.46
C HIS A 62 -1.64 -4.85 5.43
N TYR A 63 -1.54 -5.26 6.70
CA TYR A 63 -0.97 -4.45 7.77
C TYR A 63 0.25 -5.05 8.48
N TYR A 64 0.56 -6.33 8.28
CA TYR A 64 1.68 -7.00 8.97
C TYR A 64 3.03 -6.28 8.78
N ILE A 65 3.24 -5.65 7.62
CA ILE A 65 4.49 -4.93 7.35
C ILE A 65 4.66 -3.72 8.26
N TYR A 66 3.57 -3.03 8.64
CA TYR A 66 3.66 -1.87 9.53
C TYR A 66 3.91 -2.30 10.98
N GLU A 67 3.39 -3.46 11.39
CA GLU A 67 3.75 -4.05 12.69
C GLU A 67 5.24 -4.36 12.75
N MET A 68 5.78 -4.99 11.69
CA MET A 68 7.22 -5.25 11.60
C MET A 68 8.05 -3.96 11.65
N LEU A 69 7.63 -2.93 10.93
CA LEU A 69 8.32 -1.63 10.92
C LEU A 69 8.22 -0.89 12.26
N ASP A 70 7.10 -1.00 12.97
CA ASP A 70 6.92 -0.40 14.30
C ASP A 70 7.78 -1.09 15.36
N GLU A 71 7.94 -2.42 15.28
CA GLU A 71 8.92 -3.13 16.10
C GLU A 71 10.37 -2.70 15.77
N TYR A 72 10.67 -2.50 14.49
CA TYR A 72 11.98 -2.00 14.06
C TYR A 72 12.27 -0.56 14.53
N LYS A 73 11.23 0.29 14.56
CA LYS A 73 11.27 1.68 15.04
C LYS A 73 11.72 1.78 16.52
N LYS A 74 11.51 0.74 17.32
CA LYS A 74 11.98 0.71 18.72
C LYS A 74 13.51 0.73 18.84
N ARG A 75 14.23 0.41 17.75
CA ARG A 75 15.71 0.38 17.72
C ARG A 75 16.32 1.53 16.90
N TYR A 76 15.66 1.96 15.83
CA TYR A 76 16.17 2.97 14.91
C TYR A 76 15.08 3.99 14.55
N ALA A 77 15.47 5.25 14.33
CA ALA A 77 14.57 6.26 13.79
C ALA A 77 14.15 5.88 12.37
N LEU A 78 12.85 5.80 12.09
CA LEU A 78 12.35 5.40 10.77
C LEU A 78 12.76 6.38 9.68
N GLU A 79 12.94 7.65 10.05
CA GLU A 79 13.41 8.73 9.19
C GLU A 79 14.76 8.43 8.54
N ASP A 80 15.58 7.57 9.16
CA ASP A 80 16.89 7.16 8.65
C ASP A 80 16.84 5.83 7.87
N MET A 81 15.72 5.10 7.92
CA MET A 81 15.62 3.70 7.50
C MET A 81 15.03 3.50 6.10
N TYR A 82 14.69 4.58 5.41
CA TYR A 82 14.26 4.54 4.03
C TYR A 82 15.29 5.22 3.11
N ILE A 83 15.13 5.00 1.81
CA ILE A 83 15.98 5.61 0.79
C ILE A 83 15.78 7.13 0.78
N GLN A 84 16.71 7.85 1.41
CA GLN A 84 16.66 9.32 1.54
C GLN A 84 16.54 10.04 0.21
N LYS A 85 17.13 9.46 -0.85
CA LYS A 85 17.12 10.00 -2.20
C LYS A 85 15.73 10.12 -2.81
N LEU A 86 14.74 9.38 -2.30
CA LEU A 86 13.34 9.55 -2.71
C LEU A 86 12.80 10.95 -2.39
N LYS A 87 13.40 11.68 -1.43
CA LYS A 87 13.05 13.08 -1.15
C LYS A 87 13.31 13.99 -2.36
N GLU A 88 14.29 13.67 -3.21
CA GLU A 88 14.61 14.44 -4.43
C GLU A 88 13.50 14.35 -5.49
N LEU A 89 12.62 13.35 -5.39
CA LEU A 89 11.50 13.19 -6.31
C LEU A 89 10.28 14.06 -5.94
N LYS A 90 10.21 14.55 -4.69
CA LYS A 90 9.21 15.53 -4.29
C LYS A 90 9.64 16.90 -4.79
N ASN A 91 9.13 17.31 -5.95
CA ASN A 91 9.49 18.60 -6.53
C ASN A 91 8.30 19.59 -6.43
N PRO A 92 8.36 20.63 -5.57
CA PRO A 92 7.25 21.57 -5.39
C PRO A 92 7.01 22.49 -6.59
N SER A 93 7.99 22.59 -7.51
CA SER A 93 7.98 23.54 -8.62
C SER A 93 7.42 23.00 -9.94
N GLU A 94 7.23 21.68 -10.09
CA GLU A 94 6.56 21.10 -11.26
C GLU A 94 5.08 20.86 -10.95
N GLU A 95 4.24 21.84 -11.29
CA GLU A 95 2.80 21.90 -11.00
C GLU A 95 1.93 20.74 -11.53
N HIS A 96 2.45 19.73 -12.22
CA HIS A 96 1.61 18.75 -12.93
C HIS A 96 1.78 17.28 -12.55
N TYR A 97 2.97 16.79 -12.15
CA TYR A 97 3.13 15.37 -11.83
C TYR A 97 4.20 15.10 -10.77
N ASP A 98 3.78 14.46 -9.67
CA ASP A 98 4.66 13.98 -8.60
C ASP A 98 5.46 12.74 -9.08
N ASN A 99 6.77 12.89 -9.24
CA ASN A 99 7.67 11.80 -9.64
C ASN A 99 7.73 10.68 -8.59
N LEU A 100 7.47 11.00 -7.32
CA LEU A 100 7.39 10.00 -6.26
C LEU A 100 6.16 9.10 -6.47
N SER A 101 4.99 9.71 -6.72
CA SER A 101 3.77 9.00 -7.09
C SER A 101 3.92 8.21 -8.39
N LEU A 102 4.59 8.77 -9.42
CA LEU A 102 4.86 8.04 -10.67
C LEU A 102 5.68 6.77 -10.43
N LEU A 103 6.77 6.87 -9.66
CA LEU A 103 7.60 5.71 -9.30
C LEU A 103 6.81 4.67 -8.52
N ARG A 104 6.01 5.10 -7.53
CA ARG A 104 5.17 4.20 -6.73
C ARG A 104 4.18 3.44 -7.62
N ASN A 105 3.42 4.15 -8.44
CA ASN A 105 2.42 3.54 -9.33
C ASN A 105 3.06 2.66 -10.42
N TYR A 106 4.24 3.03 -10.91
CA TYR A 106 5.01 2.17 -11.81
C TYR A 106 5.38 0.83 -11.16
N LEU A 107 5.88 0.85 -9.92
CA LEU A 107 6.22 -0.39 -9.21
C LEU A 107 4.99 -1.23 -8.87
N LEU A 108 3.90 -0.59 -8.41
CA LEU A 108 2.65 -1.29 -8.04
C LEU A 108 1.85 -1.82 -9.24
N THR A 109 2.13 -1.34 -10.45
CA THR A 109 1.54 -1.88 -11.68
C THR A 109 2.46 -2.89 -12.36
N GLU A 110 3.30 -3.58 -11.57
CA GLU A 110 4.28 -4.56 -12.05
C GLU A 110 5.17 -4.02 -13.18
N ARG A 111 5.53 -2.74 -13.08
CA ARG A 111 6.35 -2.02 -14.08
C ARG A 111 5.72 -1.93 -15.47
N SER A 112 4.40 -2.05 -15.58
CA SER A 112 3.67 -1.88 -16.83
C SER A 112 3.55 -0.39 -17.19
N ILE A 113 4.35 0.08 -18.15
CA ILE A 113 4.28 1.45 -18.67
C ILE A 113 2.86 1.81 -19.11
N SER A 114 2.15 0.88 -19.77
CA SER A 114 0.79 1.12 -20.25
C SER A 114 -0.20 1.29 -19.10
N SER A 115 -0.11 0.45 -18.06
CA SER A 115 -0.98 0.55 -16.89
C SER A 115 -0.67 1.81 -16.08
N THR A 116 0.62 2.12 -15.87
CA THR A 116 1.05 3.36 -15.20
C THR A 116 0.55 4.60 -15.95
N ALA A 117 0.71 4.63 -17.28
CA ALA A 117 0.23 5.73 -18.11
C ALA A 117 -1.27 5.96 -17.97
N LYS A 118 -2.05 4.88 -17.96
CA LYS A 118 -3.51 4.93 -17.78
C LYS A 118 -3.89 5.53 -16.41
N ILE A 119 -3.34 5.01 -15.33
CA ILE A 119 -3.66 5.44 -13.94
C ILE A 119 -3.17 6.86 -13.66
N MET A 120 -2.00 7.23 -14.19
CA MET A 120 -1.44 8.57 -14.00
C MET A 120 -2.02 9.59 -14.99
N HIS A 121 -2.94 9.19 -15.87
CA HIS A 121 -3.48 10.02 -16.97
C HIS A 121 -2.37 10.68 -17.83
N MET A 122 -1.28 9.94 -18.04
CA MET A 122 -0.12 10.39 -18.79
C MET A 122 -0.04 9.69 -20.15
N HIS A 123 0.56 10.36 -21.13
CA HIS A 123 0.97 9.68 -22.35
C HIS A 123 2.12 8.69 -22.06
N ARG A 124 2.10 7.52 -22.70
CA ARG A 124 3.14 6.47 -22.56
C ARG A 124 4.57 7.00 -22.68
N ASN A 125 4.83 7.83 -23.69
CA ASN A 125 6.18 8.39 -23.90
C ASN A 125 6.60 9.32 -22.75
N SER A 126 5.65 10.05 -22.16
CA SER A 126 5.92 10.90 -21.00
C SER A 126 6.28 10.08 -19.77
N VAL A 127 5.63 8.93 -19.56
CA VAL A 127 5.99 7.97 -18.50
C VAL A 127 7.40 7.45 -18.71
N ILE A 128 7.74 6.99 -19.93
CA ILE A 128 9.09 6.48 -20.25
C ILE A 128 10.16 7.55 -19.98
N TYR A 129 9.94 8.76 -20.50
CA TYR A 129 10.85 9.87 -20.31
C TYR A 129 11.06 10.20 -18.82
N ARG A 130 9.96 10.35 -18.07
CA ARG A 130 10.05 10.69 -16.63
C ARG A 130 10.66 9.56 -15.81
N LEU A 131 10.36 8.30 -16.09
CA LEU A 131 11.02 7.17 -15.42
C LEU A 131 12.53 7.14 -15.69
N GLY A 132 12.96 7.47 -16.92
CA GLY A 132 14.38 7.67 -17.23
C GLY A 132 15.01 8.74 -16.34
N LYS A 133 14.34 9.89 -16.18
CA LYS A 133 14.78 10.97 -15.27
C LYS A 133 14.79 10.57 -13.80
N ILE A 134 13.82 9.77 -13.36
CA ILE A 134 13.81 9.22 -12.00
C ILE A 134 14.99 8.28 -11.78
N GLN A 135 15.28 7.38 -12.72
CA GLN A 135 16.43 6.47 -12.61
C GLN A 135 17.77 7.22 -12.64
N GLU A 136 17.92 8.22 -13.50
CA GLU A 136 19.09 9.11 -13.53
C GLU A 136 19.25 9.85 -12.20
N ALA A 137 18.16 10.46 -11.69
CA ALA A 137 18.17 11.19 -10.43
C ALA A 137 18.56 10.25 -9.28
N LEU A 138 17.90 9.10 -9.13
CA LEU A 138 18.14 8.16 -8.04
C LEU A 138 19.46 7.40 -8.18
N GLY A 139 19.95 7.17 -9.39
CA GLY A 139 21.12 6.30 -9.64
C GLY A 139 20.83 4.83 -9.34
N PHE A 140 19.57 4.39 -9.48
CA PHE A 140 19.14 3.03 -9.18
C PHE A 140 18.82 2.25 -10.45
N ASP A 141 19.20 0.98 -10.46
CA ASP A 141 18.71 0.03 -11.44
C ASP A 141 17.39 -0.60 -10.96
N LEU A 142 16.25 -0.13 -11.51
CA LEU A 142 14.94 -0.70 -11.20
C LEU A 142 14.73 -2.09 -11.82
N ASN A 143 15.67 -2.61 -12.60
CA ASN A 143 15.65 -4.01 -13.03
C ASN A 143 16.10 -4.98 -11.93
N ASP A 144 16.87 -4.50 -10.96
CA ASP A 144 17.26 -5.27 -9.78
C ASP A 144 16.04 -5.44 -8.84
N PRO A 145 15.60 -6.69 -8.55
CA PRO A 145 14.51 -6.95 -7.62
C PRO A 145 14.77 -6.44 -6.21
N ASP A 146 16.00 -6.48 -5.71
CA ASP A 146 16.33 -6.03 -4.35
C ASP A 146 16.28 -4.50 -4.25
N VAL A 147 16.68 -3.79 -5.32
CA VAL A 147 16.45 -2.34 -5.42
C VAL A 147 14.95 -2.04 -5.34
N ARG A 148 14.11 -2.73 -6.11
CA ARG A 148 12.65 -2.50 -6.08
C ARG A 148 12.05 -2.77 -4.72
N LEU A 149 12.45 -3.88 -4.08
CA LEU A 149 11.99 -4.22 -2.74
C LEU A 149 12.35 -3.13 -1.73
N ARG A 150 13.58 -2.63 -1.74
CA ARG A 150 14.01 -1.52 -0.86
C ARG A 150 13.21 -0.23 -1.12
N VAL A 151 12.89 0.07 -2.36
CA VAL A 151 12.04 1.23 -2.71
C VAL A 151 10.61 1.03 -2.19
N LEU A 152 10.02 -0.17 -2.36
CA LEU A 152 8.68 -0.48 -1.84
C LEU A 152 8.63 -0.42 -0.31
N ILE A 153 9.63 -0.96 0.40
CA ILE A 153 9.73 -0.83 1.86
C ILE A 153 9.87 0.64 2.25
N SER A 154 10.64 1.44 1.49
CA SER A 154 10.75 2.87 1.72
C SER A 154 9.40 3.59 1.62
N PHE A 155 8.55 3.21 0.66
CA PHE A 155 7.17 3.71 0.60
C PHE A 155 6.35 3.31 1.84
N LYS A 156 6.48 2.07 2.33
CA LYS A 156 5.81 1.63 3.56
C LYS A 156 6.26 2.40 4.80
N ILE A 157 7.54 2.72 4.90
CA ILE A 157 8.08 3.58 5.95
C ILE A 157 7.49 4.99 5.84
N LEU A 158 7.44 5.56 4.64
CA LEU A 158 6.85 6.88 4.42
C LEU A 158 5.35 6.93 4.79
N GLU A 159 4.59 5.90 4.42
CA GLU A 159 3.16 5.75 4.79
C GLU A 159 2.98 5.66 6.32
N LEU A 160 3.88 4.96 7.02
CA LEU A 160 3.85 4.87 8.49
C LEU A 160 4.24 6.19 9.18
N ILE A 161 5.19 6.94 8.63
CA ILE A 161 5.60 8.26 9.14
C ILE A 161 4.50 9.30 8.89
N SER A 162 3.87 9.29 7.71
CA SER A 162 2.78 10.23 7.38
C SER A 162 1.48 9.91 8.10
N GLY A 163 1.31 8.67 8.59
CA GLY A 163 0.06 8.20 9.17
C GLY A 163 -1.04 7.98 8.11
N HIS A 164 -0.66 7.74 6.86
CA HIS A 164 -1.62 7.56 5.76
C HIS A 164 -1.06 6.62 4.69
N ILE A 165 -1.87 5.66 4.24
CA ILE A 165 -1.55 4.84 3.07
C ILE A 165 -2.15 5.49 1.83
N GLU A 166 -1.28 5.79 0.87
CA GLU A 166 -1.71 6.23 -0.45
C GLU A 166 -2.56 5.14 -1.12
N PRO A 167 -3.68 5.49 -1.77
CA PRO A 167 -4.54 4.52 -2.45
C PRO A 167 -3.75 3.64 -3.43
N LEU A 168 -4.19 2.39 -3.58
CA LEU A 168 -3.66 1.52 -4.64
C LEU A 168 -4.11 2.05 -6.00
N PRO A 169 -3.28 1.88 -7.05
CA PRO A 169 -3.67 2.24 -8.41
C PRO A 169 -4.90 1.46 -8.89
N CYS A 170 -6.00 2.16 -9.19
CA CYS A 170 -7.20 1.54 -9.79
C CYS A 170 -7.03 1.40 -11.32
N ILE A 171 -6.94 0.17 -11.82
CA ILE A 171 -6.96 -0.12 -13.26
C ILE A 171 -8.44 -0.30 -13.67
N ASP A 172 -9.00 0.54 -14.55
CA ASP A 172 -10.39 0.31 -15.02
C ASP A 172 -10.51 -1.11 -15.59
N GLY A 173 -11.46 -1.87 -15.04
CA GLY A 173 -11.57 -3.32 -15.14
C GLY A 173 -11.66 -4.01 -13.76
N GLN A 174 -11.14 -3.34 -12.72
CA GLN A 174 -11.42 -3.61 -11.31
C GLN A 174 -12.26 -2.46 -10.73
N GLN A 175 -13.46 -2.24 -11.26
CA GLN A 175 -14.42 -1.35 -10.61
C GLN A 175 -15.06 -2.09 -9.44
N GLY A 176 -14.98 -1.50 -8.25
CA GLY A 176 -15.99 -1.66 -7.20
C GLY A 176 -16.06 -2.99 -6.43
N SER A 177 -15.28 -4.02 -6.79
CA SER A 177 -14.99 -5.08 -5.83
C SER A 177 -13.65 -4.76 -5.19
N GLU A 178 -13.69 -4.32 -3.94
CA GLU A 178 -12.67 -4.76 -2.99
C GLU A 178 -12.64 -6.29 -3.14
N SER A 179 -11.80 -6.80 -4.03
CA SER A 179 -11.65 -8.22 -4.21
C SER A 179 -10.96 -8.63 -2.92
N PHE A 180 -11.77 -9.02 -1.94
CA PHE A 180 -11.30 -9.60 -0.70
C PHE A 180 -10.54 -10.85 -1.12
N ASN A 181 -9.23 -10.71 -1.30
CA ASN A 181 -8.39 -11.82 -1.68
C ASN A 181 -8.16 -12.62 -0.39
N PHE A 182 -9.13 -13.47 -0.07
CA PHE A 182 -9.17 -14.31 1.15
C PHE A 182 -8.06 -15.38 1.18
N TYR A 183 -7.15 -15.37 0.21
CA TYR A 183 -6.05 -16.33 0.07
C TYR A 183 -4.68 -15.81 0.56
N GLU A 184 -4.61 -14.64 1.21
CA GLU A 184 -3.44 -14.19 1.98
C GLU A 184 -3.68 -14.20 3.50
#